data_AF-A0A348MU08-F1
#
_entry.id   AF-A0A348MU08-F1
#
_cell.length_a   1.000
_cell.length_b   1.000
_cell.length_c   1.000
_cell.angle_alpha   90.00
_cell.angle_beta   90.00
_cell.angle_gamma   90.00
#
_symmetry.space_group_name_H-M   'P 1'
#
loop_
_entity.id
_entity.type
_entity.pdbx_description
1 polymer ?
#
loop_
_entity_poly.entity_id
_entity_poly.type
_entity_poly.pdbx_seq_one_letter_code
_entity_poly.pdbx_strand_id
1 'polypeptide(L)' 'SIIETAKANDLVPFDYLMHVLDTISHADVDVDALLPWKVQLT' A
#
# COMPACT_ATOMS: atom_id res chain seq x y z
N SER A 1 -12.21 -2.79 -5.02
CA SER A 1 -10.88 -3.14 -5.58
C SER A 1 -9.81 -2.57 -4.64
N ILE A 2 -8.55 -3.00 -4.70
CA ILE A 2 -7.48 -2.48 -3.82
C ILE A 2 -7.34 -0.95 -3.90
N ILE A 3 -7.43 -0.38 -5.11
CA ILE A 3 -7.28 1.06 -5.33
C ILE A 3 -8.42 1.85 -4.69
N GLU A 4 -9.66 1.39 -4.85
CA GLU A 4 -10.81 2.05 -4.22
C GLU A 4 -10.79 1.88 -2.69
N THR A 5 -10.27 0.77 -2.18
CA THR A 5 -10.07 0.58 -0.73
C THR A 5 -8.98 1.47 -0.18
N ALA A 6 -7.88 1.68 -0.91
CA ALA A 6 -6.83 2.64 -0.52
C ALA A 6 -7.42 4.06 -0.40
N LYS A 7 -8.21 4.50 -1.38
CA LYS A 7 -8.92 5.80 -1.30
C LYS A 7 -9.85 5.89 -0.09
N ALA A 8 -10.58 4.81 0.22
CA ALA A 8 -11.50 4.76 1.35
C ALA A 8 -10.79 4.77 2.72
N ASN A 9 -9.49 4.46 2.75
CA ASN A 9 -8.63 4.54 3.93
C ASN A 9 -7.78 5.82 3.94
N ASP A 10 -8.24 6.87 3.25
CA ASP A 10 -7.56 8.17 3.17
C ASP A 10 -6.16 8.13 2.53
N LEU A 11 -5.82 7.06 1.82
CA LEU A 11 -4.56 6.97 1.08
C LEU A 11 -4.71 7.58 -0.32
N VAL A 12 -3.70 8.35 -0.72
CA VAL A 12 -3.54 8.77 -2.11
C VAL A 12 -3.11 7.54 -2.94
N PRO A 13 -3.88 7.12 -3.96
CA PRO A 13 -3.60 5.89 -4.70
C PRO A 13 -2.22 5.83 -5.33
N PHE A 14 -1.73 6.97 -5.81
CA PHE A 14 -0.41 7.06 -6.41
C PHE A 14 0.69 6.76 -5.39
N ASP A 15 0.64 7.41 -4.22
CA ASP A 15 1.64 7.24 -3.16
C ASP A 15 1.58 5.82 -2.59
N TYR A 16 0.38 5.27 -2.40
CA TYR A 16 0.18 3.88 -2.01
C TYR A 16 0.80 2.90 -3.01
N LEU A 17 0.58 3.10 -4.31
CA LEU A 17 1.16 2.23 -5.33
C LEU A 17 2.68 2.34 -5.39
N MET A 18 3.23 3.54 -5.29
CA MET A 18 4.69 3.72 -5.21
C MET A 18 5.28 3.01 -4.00
N HIS A 19 4.66 3.15 -2.83
CA HIS A 19 5.09 2.47 -1.60
C HIS A 19 5.06 0.94 -1.76
N VAL A 20 3.97 0.39 -2.32
CA VAL A 20 3.83 -1.06 -2.57
C VAL A 20 4.90 -1.55 -3.54
N LEU A 21 5.11 -0.84 -4.66
CA LEU A 21 6.07 -1.24 -5.69
C LEU A 21 7.53 -1.17 -5.21
N ASP A 22 7.86 -0.17 -4.39
CA ASP A 22 9.16 -0.06 -3.76
C ASP A 22 9.35 -1.18 -2.74
N THR A 23 8.40 -1.36 -1.83
CA THR A 23 8.51 -2.33 -0.75
C THR A 23 8.55 -3.76 -1.28
N ILE A 24 7.67 -4.14 -2.21
CA ILE A 24 7.60 -5.50 -2.77
C ILE A 24 8.86 -5.93 -3.52
N SER A 25 9.71 -4.98 -3.92
CA SER A 25 10.99 -5.26 -4.58
C SER A 25 12.06 -5.80 -3.61
N HIS A 26 11.84 -5.71 -2.30
CA HIS A 26 12.75 -6.19 -1.26
C HIS A 26 12.54 -7.69 -0.98
N ALA A 27 13.61 -8.37 -0.53
CA ALA A 27 13.51 -9.76 -0.11
C ALA A 27 12.75 -9.87 1.23
N ASP A 28 11.93 -10.91 1.37
CA ASP A 28 11.22 -11.28 2.62
C ASP A 28 10.13 -10.29 3.08
N VAL A 29 9.45 -9.65 2.13
CA VAL A 29 8.36 -8.71 2.42
C VAL A 29 7.07 -9.44 2.76
N ASP A 30 6.45 -9.05 3.87
CA ASP A 30 5.09 -9.46 4.21
C ASP A 30 4.07 -8.70 3.34
N VAL A 31 3.48 -9.41 2.38
CA VAL A 31 2.46 -8.85 1.48
C VAL A 31 1.23 -8.38 2.25
N ASP A 32 0.88 -9.00 3.37
CA ASP A 32 -0.29 -8.59 4.17
C ASP A 32 -0.06 -7.24 4.85
N ALA A 33 1.19 -6.88 5.13
CA ALA A 33 1.55 -5.56 5.64
C ALA A 33 1.36 -4.46 4.60
N LEU A 34 1.37 -4.79 3.31
CA LEU A 34 1.15 -3.86 2.20
C LEU A 34 -0.33 -3.58 1.91
N LEU A 35 -1.25 -4.23 2.61
CA LEU A 35 -2.68 -4.02 2.41
C LEU A 35 -3.10 -2.60 2.79
N PRO A 36 -4.06 -1.99 2.07
CA PRO A 36 -4.37 -0.57 2.20
C PRO A 36 -4.97 -0.18 3.57
N TRP A 37 -5.39 -1.14 4.39
CA TRP A 37 -5.85 -0.90 5.78
C TRP A 37 -4.77 -1.15 6.85
N LYS A 38 -3.58 -1.61 6.44
CA LYS A 38 -2.41 -1.80 7.30
C LYS A 38 -1.29 -0.80 7.01
N VAL A 39 -1.35 -0.12 5.88
CA VAL A 39 -0.39 0.92 5.48
C VAL A 39 -0.87 2.29 5.98
N GLN A 40 0.03 3.05 6.63
CA GLN A 40 -0.19 4.45 7.00
C GLN A 40 0.90 5.31 6.35
N LEU A 41 0.52 6.08 5.33
CA LEU A 41 1.40 7.04 4.66
C LEU A 41 1.04 8.42 5.20
N THR A 42 1.99 9.08 5.86
CA THR A 42 1.82 10.42 6.48
C THR A 42 2.17 11.52 5.48
#